data_AF-A0A6G8NKM6-F1
#
_entry.id   AF-A0A6G8NKM6-F1
#
_cell.length_a   1.000
_cell.length_b   1.000
_cell.length_c   1.000
_cell.angle_alpha   90.00
_cell.angle_beta   90.00
_cell.angle_gamma   90.00
#
_symmetry.space_group_name_H-M   'P 1'
#
loop_
_entity.id
_entity.type
_entity.pdbx_description
1 polymer ?
#
loop_
_entity_poly.entity_id
_entity_poly.type
_entity_poly.pdbx_seq_one_letter_code
_entity_poly.pdbx_strand_id
1 'polypeptide(L)'
;MTRQISMTTRKELVAALQLRYSSAAFGDRIKILDEFVALTGYHRKHAIRLLREKASPTQGTPARNRLYDEAVRQALIVLWEAADRICGKRLKALIPMLVDAMERHGHLDLDPVVKSKLLQISAATIDRMLADARLHIDGQRKRRKGVGAAIRRSIPVRTFADWRDPPPGFFEIDMVEHCGGPKTDGDFVHTLTLTDIATGWTECVAMRVRNQMLVIEGLDKAAADLPFAMLGVDSDNDSAFMNQSVFDYCKGRGLVQTRSRAYKKNDQAWVEQKNGSIVRRLVGYGRLSGLDARNALAQLYASSRLYINFFQPSFKLKSKTRDGARVHKVYFAPATPCDRLLAHDSIEPAIKEKLKVQFKELDPVRLLQEMRTAQQILSDLAAHGVRAETVSADASDVAVFLANLSVAWKDGEARPTHRKQPAAKHWWRTRVDPFADVWPVIEGWLIAEPSASARAVMSRLAAMVPDVYASKAQLRTLQRRVKVWRAERVRELILGGVRKSAETPVEA
;
A
#
# COMPACT_ATOMS: atom_id res chain seq x y z
N MET A 1 -10.42 17.27 42.69
CA MET A 1 -9.39 18.30 42.91
C MET A 1 -9.12 19.02 41.60
N THR A 2 -9.71 20.20 41.46
CA THR A 2 -9.58 21.12 40.32
C THR A 2 -8.12 21.55 40.19
N ARG A 3 -7.51 21.37 39.01
CA ARG A 3 -6.11 21.72 38.77
C ARG A 3 -5.98 23.25 38.68
N GLN A 4 -5.44 23.90 39.72
CA GLN A 4 -5.25 25.35 39.77
C GLN A 4 -4.10 25.88 38.88
N ILE A 5 -3.21 25.03 38.36
CA ILE A 5 -2.04 25.47 37.56
C ILE A 5 -1.82 24.58 36.34
N SER A 6 -1.52 25.18 35.19
CA SER A 6 -1.22 24.49 33.93
C SER A 6 0.13 23.75 33.94
N MET A 7 0.32 22.76 33.06
CA MET A 7 1.58 22.02 32.96
C MET A 7 2.75 22.86 32.45
N THR A 8 2.50 23.90 31.65
CA THR A 8 3.51 24.85 31.18
C THR A 8 3.99 25.73 32.32
N THR A 9 3.07 26.31 33.10
CA THR A 9 3.40 27.11 34.28
C THR A 9 4.18 26.33 35.32
N ARG A 10 3.89 25.02 35.51
CA ARG A 10 4.68 24.15 36.39
C ARG A 10 6.12 23.96 35.92
N LYS A 11 6.36 23.88 34.60
CA LYS A 11 7.72 23.76 34.05
C LYS A 11 8.51 25.06 34.22
N GLU A 12 7.86 26.20 34.01
CA GLU A 12 8.44 27.53 34.25
C GLU A 12 8.79 27.73 35.72
N LEU A 13 7.90 27.32 36.64
CA LEU A 13 8.13 27.36 38.08
C LEU A 13 9.33 26.49 38.50
N VAL A 14 9.46 25.28 37.93
CA VAL A 14 10.62 24.40 38.16
C VAL A 14 11.91 25.07 37.68
N ALA A 15 11.93 25.60 36.46
CA ALA A 15 13.12 26.26 35.91
C ALA A 15 13.56 27.48 36.75
N ALA A 16 12.60 28.28 37.21
CA ALA A 16 12.87 29.45 38.05
C ALA A 16 13.38 29.08 39.46
N LEU A 17 12.87 28.00 40.05
CA LEU A 17 13.20 27.60 41.42
C LEU A 17 14.40 26.66 41.52
N GLN A 18 14.80 25.96 40.45
CA GLN A 18 15.95 25.05 40.44
C GLN A 18 17.25 25.73 40.89
N LEU A 19 17.54 26.92 40.35
CA LEU A 19 18.75 27.66 40.70
C LEU A 19 18.73 28.07 42.18
N ARG A 20 17.61 28.68 42.62
CA ARG A 20 17.40 29.12 44.01
C ARG A 20 17.46 27.96 45.02
N TYR A 21 16.84 26.83 44.68
CA TYR A 21 16.85 25.63 45.52
C TYR A 21 18.26 25.02 45.62
N SER A 22 19.02 25.01 44.52
CA SER A 22 20.38 24.47 44.49
C SER A 22 21.37 25.31 45.31
N SER A 23 21.22 26.64 45.33
CA SER A 23 22.11 27.57 46.05
C SER A 23 21.66 27.93 47.47
N ALA A 24 20.43 27.56 47.88
CA ALA A 24 19.88 27.89 49.19
C ALA A 24 20.50 27.08 50.34
N ALA A 25 20.57 27.70 51.53
CA ALA A 25 20.90 27.03 52.78
C ALA A 25 19.81 26.02 53.17
N PHE A 26 20.11 25.11 54.10
CA PHE A 26 19.22 23.99 54.44
C PHE A 26 17.81 24.44 54.88
N GLY A 27 17.70 25.48 55.72
CA GLY A 27 16.41 26.02 56.16
C GLY A 27 15.59 26.64 55.03
N ASP A 28 16.24 27.33 54.09
CA ASP A 28 15.57 27.97 52.95
C ASP A 28 15.15 26.95 51.88
N ARG A 29 15.90 25.84 51.73
CA ARG A 29 15.48 24.72 50.88
C ARG A 29 14.18 24.09 51.35
N ILE A 30 13.97 23.99 52.66
CA ILE A 30 12.72 23.45 53.21
C ILE A 30 11.55 24.37 52.85
N LYS A 31 11.69 25.69 53.05
CA LYS A 31 10.67 26.69 52.71
C LYS A 31 10.33 26.69 51.21
N ILE A 32 11.34 26.73 50.35
CA ILE A 32 11.16 26.68 48.88
C ILE A 32 10.43 25.40 48.46
N LEU A 33 10.75 24.27 49.10
CA LEU A 33 10.12 22.98 48.81
C LEU A 33 8.67 22.93 49.29
N ASP A 34 8.37 23.48 50.47
CA ASP A 34 7.02 23.55 51.04
C ASP A 34 6.11 24.41 50.17
N GLU A 35 6.57 25.59 49.76
CA GLU A 35 5.86 26.49 48.85
C GLU A 35 5.61 25.83 47.49
N PHE A 36 6.64 25.18 46.93
CA PHE A 36 6.51 24.50 45.63
C PHE A 36 5.53 23.33 45.67
N VAL A 37 5.53 22.55 46.76
CA VAL A 37 4.58 21.45 46.96
C VAL A 37 3.15 21.99 47.14
N ALA A 38 2.98 23.06 47.92
CA ALA A 38 1.67 23.70 48.11
C ALA A 38 1.10 24.26 46.80
N LEU A 39 1.92 24.90 45.96
CA LEU A 39 1.50 25.47 44.68
C LEU A 39 1.22 24.40 43.60
N THR A 40 2.08 23.38 43.49
CA THR A 40 1.99 22.40 42.39
C THR A 40 1.16 21.17 42.74
N GLY A 41 0.94 20.88 44.02
CA GLY A 41 0.34 19.64 44.51
C GLY A 41 1.21 18.41 44.28
N TYR A 42 2.51 18.59 44.01
CA TYR A 42 3.43 17.46 43.81
C TYR A 42 3.80 16.79 45.13
N HIS A 43 3.98 15.47 45.07
CA HIS A 43 4.53 14.74 46.19
C HIS A 43 5.95 15.23 46.50
N ARG A 44 6.27 15.44 47.78
CA ARG A 44 7.54 16.06 48.24
C ARG A 44 8.79 15.42 47.63
N LYS A 45 8.86 14.08 47.58
CA LYS A 45 9.99 13.37 46.94
C LYS A 45 10.10 13.66 45.44
N HIS A 46 8.99 13.85 44.75
CA HIS A 46 8.98 14.19 43.32
C HIS A 46 9.45 15.63 43.08
N ALA A 47 9.01 16.57 43.92
CA ALA A 47 9.46 17.96 43.90
C ALA A 47 10.97 18.09 44.15
N ILE A 48 11.51 17.38 45.16
CA ILE A 48 12.95 17.36 45.42
C ILE A 48 13.73 16.88 44.19
N ARG A 49 13.26 15.81 43.53
CA ARG A 49 13.92 15.28 42.34
C ARG A 49 13.95 16.31 41.21
N LEU A 50 12.81 16.95 40.92
CA LEU A 50 12.70 17.98 39.89
C LEU A 50 13.58 19.21 40.17
N LEU A 51 13.65 19.67 41.42
CA LEU A 51 14.43 20.86 41.79
C LEU A 51 15.94 20.59 41.89
N ARG A 52 16.37 19.32 41.98
CA ARG A 52 17.78 18.91 41.98
C ARG A 52 18.30 18.46 40.61
N GLU A 53 17.42 18.15 39.67
CA GLU A 53 17.78 17.73 38.32
C GLU A 53 18.45 18.90 37.60
N LYS A 54 19.78 18.86 37.42
CA LYS A 54 20.47 19.80 36.53
C LYS A 54 19.92 19.58 35.12
N ALA A 55 19.55 20.66 34.43
CA ALA A 55 19.16 20.60 33.04
C ALA A 55 20.36 20.14 32.19
N SER A 56 20.52 18.82 32.02
CA SER A 56 21.41 18.27 31.02
C SER A 56 20.80 18.56 29.65
N PRO A 57 21.57 19.01 28.65
CA PRO A 57 21.09 19.00 27.28
C PRO A 57 20.63 17.58 26.98
N THR A 58 19.43 17.42 26.43
CA THR A 58 18.89 16.14 25.98
C THR A 58 19.86 15.55 24.95
N GLN A 59 20.87 14.81 25.41
CA GLN A 59 21.59 13.88 24.57
C GLN A 59 20.53 12.89 24.09
N GLY A 60 20.29 12.90 22.77
CA GLY A 60 19.43 11.93 22.14
C GLY A 60 19.80 10.54 22.66
N THR A 61 18.79 9.78 23.06
CA THR A 61 18.98 8.44 23.63
C THR A 61 19.98 7.68 22.75
N PRO A 62 21.10 7.17 23.31
CA PRO A 62 22.09 6.46 22.51
C PRO A 62 21.37 5.38 21.73
N ALA A 63 21.63 5.29 20.42
CA ALA A 63 21.03 4.29 19.56
C ALA A 63 21.38 2.92 20.14
N ARG A 64 20.43 2.32 20.88
CA ARG A 64 20.56 0.95 21.39
C ARG A 64 21.02 0.08 20.24
N ASN A 65 22.04 -0.76 20.45
CA ASN A 65 22.42 -1.80 19.50
C ASN A 65 21.18 -2.61 19.12
N ARG A 66 20.57 -2.29 17.98
CA ARG A 66 19.36 -2.95 17.52
C ARG A 66 19.83 -4.25 16.88
N LEU A 67 19.32 -5.39 17.38
CA LEU A 67 19.55 -6.71 16.78
C LEU A 67 19.28 -6.70 15.26
N TYR A 68 18.29 -5.90 14.85
CA TYR A 68 17.96 -5.61 13.46
C TYR A 68 18.46 -4.21 13.11
N ASP A 69 19.58 -4.17 12.40
CA ASP A 69 20.27 -2.98 11.90
C ASP A 69 19.61 -2.44 10.61
N GLU A 70 20.19 -1.39 10.03
CA GLU A 70 19.67 -0.78 8.81
C GLU A 70 19.79 -1.71 7.60
N ALA A 71 20.78 -2.61 7.55
CA ALA A 71 20.92 -3.58 6.46
C ALA A 71 19.72 -4.53 6.41
N VAL A 72 19.30 -5.07 7.56
CA VAL A 72 18.08 -5.89 7.64
C VAL A 72 16.85 -5.08 7.24
N ARG A 73 16.79 -3.79 7.61
CA ARG A 73 15.67 -2.92 7.24
C ARG A 73 15.58 -2.72 5.73
N GLN A 74 16.69 -2.45 5.06
CA GLN A 74 16.72 -2.25 3.61
C GLN A 74 16.34 -3.52 2.85
N ALA A 75 16.91 -4.67 3.23
CA ALA A 75 16.53 -5.96 2.67
C ALA A 75 15.03 -6.26 2.87
N LEU A 76 14.49 -5.95 4.05
CA LEU A 76 13.07 -6.10 4.33
C LEU A 76 12.17 -5.20 3.47
N ILE A 77 12.62 -3.98 3.13
CA ILE A 77 11.89 -3.08 2.22
C ILE A 77 11.80 -3.69 0.83
N VAL A 78 12.90 -4.22 0.30
CA VAL A 78 12.91 -4.88 -1.02
C VAL A 78 11.98 -6.08 -1.03
N LEU A 79 12.07 -6.95 -0.02
CA LEU A 79 11.18 -8.11 0.11
C LEU A 79 9.70 -7.69 0.26
N TRP A 80 9.43 -6.62 0.99
CA TRP A 80 8.07 -6.12 1.16
C TRP A 80 7.47 -5.55 -0.13
N GLU A 81 8.29 -4.86 -0.94
CA GLU A 81 7.90 -4.35 -2.26
C GLU A 81 7.71 -5.48 -3.27
N ALA A 82 8.64 -6.43 -3.31
CA ALA A 82 8.55 -7.66 -4.11
C ALA A 82 7.34 -8.52 -3.72
N ALA A 83 6.86 -8.42 -2.48
CA ALA A 83 5.65 -9.07 -1.98
C ALA A 83 4.36 -8.26 -2.21
N ASP A 84 4.37 -7.24 -3.08
CA ASP A 84 3.22 -6.37 -3.37
C ASP A 84 2.66 -5.66 -2.12
N ARG A 85 3.54 -5.32 -1.17
CA ARG A 85 3.23 -4.57 0.06
C ARG A 85 2.17 -5.23 0.95
N ILE A 86 2.31 -6.52 1.24
CA ILE A 86 1.45 -7.25 2.18
C ILE A 86 1.75 -6.90 3.66
N CYS A 87 0.85 -7.29 4.57
CA CYS A 87 1.01 -7.05 6.00
C CYS A 87 2.06 -7.98 6.62
N GLY A 88 2.65 -7.58 7.76
CA GLY A 88 3.81 -8.28 8.34
C GLY A 88 3.56 -9.73 8.71
N LYS A 89 2.33 -10.10 9.08
CA LYS A 89 1.96 -11.50 9.34
C LYS A 89 2.03 -12.37 8.09
N ARG A 90 1.58 -11.86 6.94
CA ARG A 90 1.64 -12.57 5.66
C ARG A 90 3.06 -12.55 5.12
N LEU A 91 3.76 -11.41 5.22
CA LEU A 91 5.15 -11.28 4.82
C LEU A 91 6.05 -12.25 5.59
N LYS A 92 5.83 -12.41 6.90
CA LYS A 92 6.60 -13.37 7.71
C LYS A 92 6.53 -14.80 7.16
N ALA A 93 5.34 -15.25 6.78
CA ALA A 93 5.16 -16.57 6.18
C ALA A 93 5.82 -16.67 4.80
N LEU A 94 5.83 -15.57 4.04
CA LEU A 94 6.39 -15.52 2.69
C LEU A 94 7.93 -15.41 2.64
N ILE A 95 8.57 -14.75 3.61
CA ILE A 95 10.01 -14.42 3.57
C ILE A 95 10.90 -15.62 3.19
N PRO A 96 10.78 -16.81 3.82
CA PRO A 96 11.66 -17.93 3.48
C PRO A 96 11.56 -18.32 2.00
N MET A 97 10.33 -18.41 1.50
CA MET A 97 10.03 -18.76 0.11
C MET A 97 10.48 -17.67 -0.88
N LEU A 98 10.26 -16.40 -0.52
CA LEU A 98 10.60 -15.28 -1.40
C LEU A 98 12.11 -15.06 -1.48
N VAL A 99 12.84 -15.21 -0.36
CA VAL A 99 14.31 -15.13 -0.36
C VAL A 99 14.89 -16.24 -1.22
N ASP A 100 14.46 -17.49 -1.04
CA ASP A 100 14.89 -18.61 -1.88
C ASP A 100 14.64 -18.34 -3.37
N ALA A 101 13.43 -17.93 -3.74
CA ALA A 101 13.10 -17.64 -5.12
C ALA A 101 13.92 -16.51 -5.71
N MET A 102 14.12 -15.41 -4.98
CA MET A 102 14.91 -14.27 -5.46
C MET A 102 16.40 -14.60 -5.60
N GLU A 103 16.97 -15.40 -4.69
CA GLU A 103 18.36 -15.87 -4.79
C GLU A 103 18.55 -16.79 -6.00
N ARG A 104 17.64 -17.74 -6.22
CA ARG A 104 17.69 -18.67 -7.36
C ARG A 104 17.68 -17.96 -8.72
N HIS A 105 17.01 -16.82 -8.81
CA HIS A 105 16.94 -16.01 -10.03
C HIS A 105 17.97 -14.87 -10.07
N GLY A 106 18.90 -14.80 -9.10
CA GLY A 106 19.97 -13.81 -9.08
C GLY A 106 19.53 -12.37 -8.71
N HIS A 107 18.32 -12.20 -8.18
CA HIS A 107 17.77 -10.90 -7.77
C HIS A 107 18.21 -10.48 -6.37
N LEU A 108 18.82 -11.39 -5.62
CA LEU A 108 19.17 -11.15 -4.23
C LEU A 108 20.40 -11.96 -3.87
N ASP A 109 21.37 -11.29 -3.25
CA ASP A 109 22.51 -11.93 -2.59
C ASP A 109 22.63 -11.30 -1.20
N LEU A 110 22.19 -12.03 -0.18
CA LEU A 110 22.18 -11.54 1.20
C LEU A 110 23.39 -12.08 1.96
N ASP A 111 24.03 -11.18 2.70
CA ASP A 111 24.97 -11.58 3.74
C ASP A 111 24.33 -12.65 4.66
N PRO A 112 25.02 -13.75 4.98
CA PRO A 112 24.47 -14.85 5.77
C PRO A 112 23.88 -14.41 7.12
N VAL A 113 24.46 -13.40 7.76
CA VAL A 113 23.97 -12.85 9.03
C VAL A 113 22.66 -12.12 8.82
N VAL A 114 22.55 -11.30 7.77
CA VAL A 114 21.30 -10.59 7.40
C VAL A 114 20.20 -11.59 7.04
N LYS A 115 20.52 -12.61 6.23
CA LYS A 115 19.59 -13.68 5.87
C LYS A 115 19.06 -14.42 7.10
N SER A 116 19.94 -14.83 8.00
CA SER A 116 19.56 -15.48 9.27
C SER A 116 18.62 -14.62 10.10
N LYS A 117 18.94 -13.32 10.26
CA LYS A 117 18.07 -12.36 10.97
C LYS A 117 16.69 -12.23 10.30
N LEU A 118 16.61 -12.15 8.97
CA LEU A 118 15.35 -12.07 8.24
C LEU A 118 14.50 -13.34 8.38
N LEU A 119 15.12 -14.52 8.38
CA LEU A 119 14.42 -15.78 8.59
C LEU A 119 13.87 -15.92 10.02
N GLN A 120 14.50 -15.28 11.01
CA GLN A 120 14.08 -15.32 12.42
C GLN A 120 13.16 -14.16 12.84
N ILE A 121 13.12 -13.06 12.09
CA ILE A 121 12.36 -11.85 12.45
C ILE A 121 10.89 -12.15 12.76
N SER A 122 10.30 -11.53 13.78
CA SER A 122 8.87 -11.72 14.07
C SER A 122 7.98 -10.80 13.23
N ALA A 123 6.72 -11.20 12.99
CA ALA A 123 5.75 -10.38 12.27
C ALA A 123 5.55 -8.98 12.89
N ALA A 124 5.59 -8.88 14.22
CA ALA A 124 5.48 -7.60 14.93
C ALA A 124 6.73 -6.72 14.73
N THR A 125 7.91 -7.30 14.62
CA THR A 125 9.14 -6.55 14.31
C THR A 125 9.14 -6.08 12.85
N ILE A 126 8.68 -6.91 11.91
CA ILE A 126 8.47 -6.52 10.51
C ILE A 126 7.58 -5.26 10.43
N ASP A 127 6.42 -5.29 11.08
CA ASP A 127 5.47 -4.17 11.04
C ASP A 127 6.06 -2.90 11.67
N ARG A 128 6.90 -3.02 12.72
CA ARG A 128 7.61 -1.87 13.32
C ARG A 128 8.71 -1.31 12.40
N MET A 129 9.51 -2.16 11.75
CA MET A 129 10.59 -1.72 10.86
C MET A 129 10.07 -1.04 9.59
N LEU A 130 8.92 -1.50 9.09
CA LEU A 130 8.24 -0.94 7.92
C LEU A 130 7.28 0.21 8.28
N ALA A 131 7.16 0.59 9.56
CA ALA A 131 6.18 1.58 9.99
C ALA A 131 6.36 2.93 9.28
N ASP A 132 7.60 3.43 9.20
CA ASP A 132 7.88 4.71 8.54
C ASP A 132 7.56 4.65 7.04
N ALA A 133 7.97 3.57 6.35
CA ALA A 133 7.69 3.40 4.94
C ALA A 133 6.18 3.34 4.67
N ARG A 134 5.41 2.64 5.52
CA ARG A 134 3.95 2.58 5.43
C ARG A 134 3.28 3.91 5.75
N LEU A 135 3.76 4.66 6.75
CA LEU A 135 3.20 5.96 7.10
C LEU A 135 3.31 6.97 5.96
N HIS A 136 4.41 6.94 5.20
CA HIS A 136 4.57 7.78 4.00
C HIS A 136 3.48 7.51 2.95
N ILE A 137 3.01 6.26 2.85
CA ILE A 137 1.99 5.84 1.89
C ILE A 137 0.57 6.04 2.45
N ASP A 138 0.30 5.49 3.65
CA ASP A 138 -1.03 5.47 4.26
C ASP A 138 -1.49 6.86 4.75
N GLY A 139 -0.56 7.80 5.00
CA GLY A 139 -0.89 9.21 5.26
C GLY A 139 -1.70 9.88 4.14
N GLN A 140 -1.68 9.30 2.93
CA GLN A 140 -2.48 9.73 1.77
C GLN A 140 -3.82 8.98 1.64
N ARG A 141 -3.95 7.80 2.28
CA ARG A 141 -5.15 6.94 2.21
C ARG A 141 -6.10 7.27 3.36
N LYS A 142 -7.08 8.14 3.12
CA LYS A 142 -8.18 8.37 4.07
C LYS A 142 -8.97 7.07 4.27
N ARG A 143 -8.79 6.43 5.43
CA ARG A 143 -9.64 5.32 5.87
C ARG A 143 -11.08 5.87 6.00
N ARG A 144 -12.02 5.42 5.16
CA ARG A 144 -13.45 5.77 5.32
C ARG A 144 -13.93 5.24 6.69
N LYS A 145 -13.95 6.12 7.70
CA LYS A 145 -14.65 5.86 8.97
C LYS A 145 -16.15 6.05 8.72
N GLY A 146 -16.79 5.03 8.14
CA GLY A 146 -18.23 5.04 7.92
C GLY A 146 -18.99 4.52 9.14
N VAL A 147 -20.05 5.24 9.54
CA VAL A 147 -21.05 4.88 10.56
C VAL A 147 -21.58 3.43 10.37
N GLY A 148 -21.62 2.93 9.13
CA GLY A 148 -22.06 1.57 8.79
C GLY A 148 -21.18 0.43 9.33
N ALA A 149 -19.94 0.67 9.75
CA ALA A 149 -19.10 -0.39 10.33
C ALA A 149 -19.56 -0.83 11.73
N ALA A 150 -20.19 0.07 12.50
CA ALA A 150 -20.77 -0.24 13.80
C ALA A 150 -22.10 -1.02 13.63
N ILE A 151 -22.95 -0.57 12.70
CA ILE A 151 -24.23 -1.23 12.38
C ILE A 151 -24.01 -2.64 11.78
N ARG A 152 -23.01 -2.83 10.91
CA ARG A 152 -22.66 -4.17 10.41
C ARG A 152 -22.14 -5.13 11.48
N ARG A 153 -21.60 -4.63 12.60
CA ARG A 153 -21.16 -5.46 13.73
C ARG A 153 -22.31 -5.87 14.64
N SER A 154 -23.41 -5.10 14.70
CA SER A 154 -24.59 -5.43 15.49
C SER A 154 -25.58 -6.35 14.77
N ILE A 155 -25.53 -6.41 13.43
CA ILE A 155 -26.40 -7.30 12.64
C ILE A 155 -25.86 -8.74 12.62
N PRO A 156 -26.67 -9.76 12.98
CA PRO A 156 -26.29 -11.17 12.91
C PRO A 156 -25.83 -11.60 11.50
N VAL A 157 -24.58 -12.08 11.40
CA VAL A 157 -24.10 -12.78 10.19
C VAL A 157 -24.41 -14.27 10.35
N ARG A 158 -25.41 -14.80 9.63
CA ARG A 158 -25.66 -16.25 9.51
C ARG A 158 -24.44 -16.94 8.90
N THR A 159 -24.18 -18.15 9.36
CA THR A 159 -22.99 -18.95 9.02
C THR A 159 -23.18 -19.70 7.71
N PHE A 160 -22.12 -19.69 6.90
CA PHE A 160 -21.85 -20.43 5.66
C PHE A 160 -21.77 -21.97 5.87
N ALA A 161 -22.58 -22.53 6.78
CA ALA A 161 -22.34 -23.85 7.37
C ALA A 161 -22.58 -25.06 6.44
N ASP A 162 -22.94 -24.85 5.18
CA ASP A 162 -23.49 -25.92 4.33
C ASP A 162 -22.41 -26.65 3.51
N TRP A 163 -21.23 -26.06 3.31
CA TRP A 163 -20.20 -26.62 2.42
C TRP A 163 -19.42 -27.83 2.98
N ARG A 164 -19.40 -28.02 4.30
CA ARG A 164 -18.72 -29.16 4.97
C ARG A 164 -17.24 -29.39 4.58
N ASP A 165 -16.51 -28.32 4.24
CA ASP A 165 -15.09 -28.34 3.80
C ASP A 165 -14.88 -29.30 2.60
N PRO A 166 -15.38 -28.93 1.39
CA PRO A 166 -15.32 -29.79 0.22
C PRO A 166 -13.86 -30.00 -0.21
N PRO A 167 -13.56 -31.07 -0.97
CA PRO A 167 -12.22 -31.22 -1.55
C PRO A 167 -11.95 -30.09 -2.57
N PRO A 168 -10.68 -29.85 -2.94
CA PRO A 168 -10.35 -28.91 -4.01
C PRO A 168 -11.07 -29.27 -5.31
N GLY A 169 -11.55 -28.25 -6.02
CA GLY A 169 -12.32 -28.40 -7.26
C GLY A 169 -13.70 -27.75 -7.21
N PHE A 170 -14.15 -27.28 -6.05
CA PHE A 170 -15.41 -26.56 -5.89
C PHE A 170 -15.16 -25.06 -5.79
N PHE A 171 -15.66 -24.32 -6.78
CA PHE A 171 -15.38 -22.90 -6.94
C PHE A 171 -16.61 -22.04 -6.66
N GLU A 172 -16.45 -21.00 -5.84
CA GLU A 172 -17.37 -19.86 -5.89
C GLU A 172 -17.01 -18.96 -7.07
N ILE A 173 -18.02 -18.57 -7.85
CA ILE A 173 -17.87 -17.71 -9.02
C ILE A 173 -18.67 -16.42 -8.87
N ASP A 174 -18.09 -15.31 -9.32
CA ASP A 174 -18.71 -13.98 -9.32
C ASP A 174 -18.14 -13.11 -10.44
N MET A 175 -18.86 -12.05 -10.82
CA MET A 175 -18.42 -11.07 -11.79
C MET A 175 -18.09 -9.72 -11.15
N VAL A 176 -17.01 -9.10 -11.64
CA VAL A 176 -16.62 -7.75 -11.26
C VAL A 176 -16.70 -6.83 -12.47
N GLU A 177 -17.58 -5.83 -12.39
CA GLU A 177 -17.76 -4.79 -13.41
C GLU A 177 -16.69 -3.69 -13.27
N HIS A 178 -16.06 -3.28 -14.38
CA HIS A 178 -15.08 -2.18 -14.42
C HIS A 178 -15.66 -0.90 -15.02
N CYS A 179 -16.72 -0.38 -14.40
CA CYS A 179 -17.50 0.75 -14.92
C CYS A 179 -17.04 2.16 -14.48
N GLY A 180 -16.00 2.29 -13.65
CA GLY A 180 -15.48 3.61 -13.26
C GLY A 180 -16.16 4.29 -12.05
N GLY A 181 -17.20 3.70 -11.45
CA GLY A 181 -17.94 4.38 -10.38
C GLY A 181 -19.37 3.85 -10.17
N PRO A 182 -20.34 4.72 -9.81
CA PRO A 182 -21.75 4.35 -9.74
C PRO A 182 -22.21 3.74 -11.07
N LYS A 183 -23.15 2.79 -11.01
CA LYS A 183 -23.67 2.08 -12.18
C LYS A 183 -24.14 3.06 -13.25
N THR A 184 -23.40 3.14 -14.34
CA THR A 184 -23.76 3.83 -15.57
C THR A 184 -23.94 2.76 -16.63
N ASP A 185 -24.96 2.90 -17.47
CA ASP A 185 -25.16 2.00 -18.60
C ASP A 185 -24.05 2.21 -19.65
N GLY A 186 -23.57 1.13 -20.26
CA GLY A 186 -22.51 1.17 -21.28
C GLY A 186 -21.78 -0.15 -21.52
N ASP A 187 -20.90 -0.16 -22.52
CA ASP A 187 -19.96 -1.26 -22.78
C ASP A 187 -18.78 -1.17 -21.80
N PHE A 188 -18.60 -2.20 -20.97
CA PHE A 188 -17.49 -2.31 -20.03
C PHE A 188 -16.97 -3.73 -19.97
N VAL A 189 -15.67 -3.84 -19.71
CA VAL A 189 -14.99 -5.10 -19.44
C VAL A 189 -15.42 -5.62 -18.07
N HIS A 190 -15.58 -6.93 -17.97
CA HIS A 190 -15.92 -7.65 -16.75
C HIS A 190 -14.81 -8.63 -16.39
N THR A 191 -14.68 -8.96 -15.11
CA THR A 191 -13.85 -10.08 -14.65
C THR A 191 -14.73 -11.18 -14.12
N LEU A 192 -14.65 -12.38 -14.68
CA LEU A 192 -15.15 -13.59 -14.04
C LEU A 192 -14.08 -14.07 -13.05
N THR A 193 -14.43 -14.13 -11.76
CA THR A 193 -13.54 -14.59 -10.70
C THR A 193 -14.01 -15.94 -10.22
N LEU A 194 -13.09 -16.90 -10.12
CA LEU A 194 -13.35 -18.23 -9.58
C LEU A 194 -12.44 -18.44 -8.37
N THR A 195 -13.00 -18.85 -7.23
CA THR A 195 -12.23 -19.14 -6.01
C THR A 195 -12.56 -20.51 -5.47
N ASP A 196 -11.57 -21.40 -5.44
CA ASP A 196 -11.68 -22.71 -4.81
C ASP A 196 -11.87 -22.57 -3.30
N ILE A 197 -12.88 -23.24 -2.76
CA ILE A 197 -13.27 -23.13 -1.35
C ILE A 197 -12.22 -23.80 -0.44
N ALA A 198 -11.66 -24.93 -0.86
CA ALA A 198 -10.75 -25.73 -0.04
C ALA A 198 -9.40 -25.02 0.17
N THR A 199 -8.81 -24.52 -0.90
CA THR A 199 -7.45 -23.98 -0.93
C THR A 199 -7.42 -22.46 -1.01
N GLY A 200 -8.50 -21.83 -1.47
CA GLY A 200 -8.52 -20.41 -1.81
C GLY A 200 -7.78 -20.09 -3.11
N TRP A 201 -7.53 -21.09 -3.96
CA TRP A 201 -6.98 -20.92 -5.32
C TRP A 201 -7.89 -20.01 -6.11
N THR A 202 -7.34 -18.99 -6.75
CA THR A 202 -8.16 -18.00 -7.47
C THR A 202 -7.70 -17.86 -8.91
N GLU A 203 -8.66 -17.97 -9.82
CA GLU A 203 -8.50 -17.67 -11.24
C GLU A 203 -9.37 -16.46 -11.61
N CYS A 204 -8.90 -15.66 -12.56
CA CYS A 204 -9.62 -14.49 -13.04
C CYS A 204 -9.58 -14.48 -14.57
N VAL A 205 -10.74 -14.34 -15.20
CA VAL A 205 -10.86 -14.29 -16.66
C VAL A 205 -11.45 -12.95 -17.07
N ALA A 206 -10.79 -12.28 -18.02
CA ALA A 206 -11.25 -11.02 -18.56
C ALA A 206 -12.30 -11.26 -19.66
N MET A 207 -13.49 -10.69 -19.48
CA MET A 207 -14.60 -10.80 -20.41
C MET A 207 -14.93 -9.44 -21.01
N ARG A 208 -15.22 -9.41 -22.31
CA ARG A 208 -15.50 -8.15 -23.02
C ARG A 208 -16.81 -7.51 -22.58
N VAL A 209 -17.83 -8.33 -22.38
CA VAL A 209 -19.19 -7.95 -21.98
C VAL A 209 -19.75 -9.00 -21.04
N ARG A 210 -20.87 -8.69 -20.37
CA ARG A 210 -21.64 -9.64 -19.58
C ARG A 210 -22.53 -10.47 -20.51
N ASN A 211 -22.12 -11.69 -20.81
CA ASN A 211 -22.84 -12.62 -21.68
C ASN A 211 -22.64 -14.07 -21.22
N GLN A 212 -23.69 -14.88 -21.22
CA GLN A 212 -23.68 -16.30 -20.84
C GLN A 212 -22.69 -17.17 -21.63
N MET A 213 -22.50 -16.92 -22.93
CA MET A 213 -21.52 -17.65 -23.75
C MET A 213 -20.10 -17.32 -23.33
N LEU A 214 -19.82 -16.05 -22.98
CA LEU A 214 -18.53 -15.64 -22.46
C LEU A 214 -18.26 -16.20 -21.05
N VAL A 215 -19.31 -16.45 -20.26
CA VAL A 215 -19.17 -17.18 -18.99
C VAL A 215 -18.70 -18.60 -19.26
N ILE A 216 -19.32 -19.32 -20.21
CA ILE A 216 -18.92 -20.68 -20.60
C ILE A 216 -17.47 -20.70 -21.09
N GLU A 217 -17.11 -19.82 -22.03
CA GLU A 217 -15.73 -19.69 -22.51
C GLU A 217 -14.75 -19.37 -21.36
N GLY A 218 -15.18 -18.54 -20.40
CA GLY A 218 -14.40 -18.23 -19.21
C GLY A 218 -14.19 -19.43 -18.30
N LEU A 219 -15.21 -20.28 -18.12
CA LEU A 219 -15.10 -21.52 -17.37
C LEU A 219 -14.16 -22.52 -18.07
N ASP A 220 -14.27 -22.67 -19.39
CA ASP A 220 -13.37 -23.52 -20.18
C ASP A 220 -11.91 -23.04 -20.07
N LYS A 221 -11.68 -21.72 -20.20
CA LYS A 221 -10.34 -21.15 -20.06
C LYS A 221 -9.77 -21.38 -18.66
N ALA A 222 -10.57 -21.15 -17.62
CA ALA A 222 -10.14 -21.40 -16.25
C ALA A 222 -9.83 -22.88 -16.01
N ALA A 223 -10.71 -23.78 -16.48
CA ALA A 223 -10.51 -25.23 -16.35
C ALA A 223 -9.21 -25.70 -17.04
N ALA A 224 -8.87 -25.14 -18.20
CA ALA A 224 -7.63 -25.45 -18.91
C ALA A 224 -6.37 -24.99 -18.16
N ASP A 225 -6.45 -23.91 -17.40
CA ASP A 225 -5.32 -23.36 -16.63
C ASP A 225 -5.16 -24.01 -15.25
N LEU A 226 -6.21 -24.63 -14.73
CA LEU A 226 -6.22 -25.24 -13.41
C LEU A 226 -5.29 -26.46 -13.35
N PRO A 227 -4.53 -26.64 -12.25
CA PRO A 227 -3.68 -27.82 -12.08
C PRO A 227 -4.47 -29.06 -11.62
N PHE A 228 -5.76 -28.92 -11.30
CA PHE A 228 -6.66 -29.97 -10.83
C PHE A 228 -8.05 -29.82 -11.45
N ALA A 229 -8.86 -30.87 -11.37
CA ALA A 229 -10.19 -30.88 -11.98
C ALA A 229 -11.14 -29.88 -11.30
N MET A 230 -11.91 -29.16 -12.13
CA MET A 230 -13.09 -28.44 -11.67
C MET A 230 -14.23 -29.45 -11.47
N LEU A 231 -14.78 -29.50 -10.26
CA LEU A 231 -15.81 -30.46 -9.83
C LEU A 231 -17.17 -29.79 -9.65
N GLY A 232 -17.18 -28.50 -9.32
CA GLY A 232 -18.43 -27.76 -9.13
C GLY A 232 -18.24 -26.26 -9.11
N VAL A 233 -19.34 -25.55 -9.39
CA VAL A 233 -19.41 -24.10 -9.42
C VAL A 233 -20.61 -23.61 -8.61
N ASP A 234 -20.39 -22.60 -7.78
CA ASP A 234 -21.40 -21.91 -6.99
C ASP A 234 -21.48 -20.44 -7.38
N SER A 235 -22.63 -20.01 -7.88
CA SER A 235 -22.86 -18.62 -8.27
C SER A 235 -23.93 -17.95 -7.42
N ASP A 236 -24.10 -16.64 -7.61
CA ASP A 236 -25.30 -15.97 -7.13
C ASP A 236 -26.45 -16.20 -8.11
N ASN A 237 -27.54 -15.50 -7.85
CA ASN A 237 -28.72 -15.55 -8.71
C ASN A 237 -28.62 -14.54 -9.86
N ASP A 238 -27.42 -14.14 -10.28
CA ASP A 238 -27.23 -13.29 -11.46
C ASP A 238 -27.67 -14.05 -12.72
N SER A 239 -28.42 -13.37 -13.59
CA SER A 239 -28.98 -13.94 -14.83
C SER A 239 -27.93 -14.44 -15.83
N ALA A 240 -26.70 -13.93 -15.79
CA ALA A 240 -25.60 -14.42 -16.62
C ALA A 240 -25.13 -15.82 -16.22
N PHE A 241 -25.36 -16.24 -14.97
CA PHE A 241 -25.11 -17.60 -14.49
C PHE A 241 -26.39 -18.46 -14.49
N MET A 242 -27.52 -17.84 -14.18
CA MET A 242 -28.84 -18.48 -14.08
C MET A 242 -29.55 -18.55 -15.45
N ASN A 243 -28.97 -19.28 -16.40
CA ASN A 243 -29.57 -19.54 -17.71
C ASN A 243 -29.36 -20.99 -18.18
N GLN A 244 -30.17 -21.40 -19.16
CA GLN A 244 -30.19 -22.77 -19.68
C GLN A 244 -28.83 -23.20 -20.26
N SER A 245 -28.14 -22.30 -20.97
CA SER A 245 -26.85 -22.61 -21.61
C SER A 245 -25.78 -22.97 -20.58
N VAL A 246 -25.66 -22.18 -19.50
CA VAL A 246 -24.70 -22.46 -18.41
C VAL A 246 -25.08 -23.74 -17.66
N PHE A 247 -26.37 -23.99 -17.45
CA PHE A 247 -26.85 -25.22 -16.84
C PHE A 247 -26.51 -26.45 -17.68
N ASP A 248 -26.78 -26.42 -18.99
CA ASP A 248 -26.49 -27.51 -19.91
C ASP A 248 -24.99 -27.76 -20.04
N TYR A 249 -24.18 -26.69 -20.06
CA TYR A 249 -22.72 -26.79 -20.00
C TYR A 249 -22.25 -27.50 -18.72
N CYS A 250 -22.73 -27.07 -17.55
CA CYS A 250 -22.34 -27.68 -16.28
C CYS A 250 -22.74 -29.15 -16.23
N LYS A 251 -23.98 -29.47 -16.64
CA LYS A 251 -24.49 -30.84 -16.73
C LYS A 251 -23.68 -31.70 -17.70
N GLY A 252 -23.36 -31.18 -18.89
CA GLY A 252 -22.57 -31.87 -19.91
C GLY A 252 -21.12 -32.14 -19.49
N ARG A 253 -20.54 -31.27 -18.65
CA ARG A 253 -19.20 -31.42 -18.05
C ARG A 253 -19.21 -32.21 -16.73
N GLY A 254 -20.37 -32.62 -16.23
CA GLY A 254 -20.50 -33.29 -14.93
C GLY A 254 -20.18 -32.40 -13.72
N LEU A 255 -20.28 -31.07 -13.88
CA LEU A 255 -20.04 -30.11 -12.81
C LEU A 255 -21.25 -30.04 -11.88
N VAL A 256 -21.00 -30.10 -10.57
CA VAL A 256 -22.02 -29.81 -9.56
C VAL A 256 -22.29 -28.31 -9.57
N GLN A 257 -23.46 -27.91 -10.05
CA GLN A 257 -23.89 -26.51 -10.03
C GLN A 257 -24.73 -26.23 -8.78
N THR A 258 -24.29 -25.28 -7.96
CA THR A 258 -25.04 -24.78 -6.81
C THR A 258 -25.24 -23.27 -6.92
N ARG A 259 -26.12 -22.73 -6.07
CA ARG A 259 -26.34 -21.29 -5.99
C ARG A 259 -26.56 -20.82 -4.57
N SER A 260 -26.17 -19.59 -4.31
CA SER A 260 -26.49 -18.92 -3.05
C SER A 260 -27.99 -18.65 -2.89
N ARG A 261 -28.44 -18.53 -1.63
CA ARG A 261 -29.85 -18.21 -1.34
C ARG A 261 -30.15 -16.76 -1.71
N ALA A 262 -31.35 -16.53 -2.24
CA ALA A 262 -31.79 -15.19 -2.61
C ALA A 262 -31.62 -14.19 -1.44
N TYR A 263 -31.04 -13.03 -1.75
CA TYR A 263 -30.77 -11.91 -0.83
C TYR A 263 -29.81 -12.21 0.35
N LYS A 264 -28.98 -13.26 0.26
CA LYS A 264 -27.97 -13.57 1.29
C LYS A 264 -26.53 -13.43 0.79
N LYS A 265 -26.04 -12.20 0.75
CA LYS A 265 -24.66 -11.84 0.33
C LYS A 265 -23.53 -12.60 1.06
N ASN A 266 -23.77 -13.04 2.30
CA ASN A 266 -22.77 -13.80 3.06
C ASN A 266 -22.59 -15.26 2.59
N ASP A 267 -23.44 -15.74 1.69
CA ASP A 267 -23.39 -17.11 1.18
C ASP A 267 -22.29 -17.26 0.10
N GLN A 268 -21.68 -16.18 -0.40
CA GLN A 268 -20.57 -16.19 -1.37
C GLN A 268 -19.30 -15.49 -0.83
N ALA A 269 -19.01 -15.73 0.45
CA ALA A 269 -18.04 -14.94 1.17
C ALA A 269 -16.59 -15.09 0.63
N TRP A 270 -16.27 -16.20 -0.05
CA TRP A 270 -14.91 -16.47 -0.51
C TRP A 270 -14.60 -15.68 -1.75
N VAL A 271 -15.46 -15.75 -2.77
CA VAL A 271 -15.29 -14.99 -4.00
C VAL A 271 -15.46 -13.49 -3.78
N GLU A 272 -16.42 -13.04 -2.95
CA GLU A 272 -16.58 -11.61 -2.62
C GLU A 272 -15.30 -11.06 -1.96
N GLN A 273 -14.68 -11.83 -1.06
CA GLN A 273 -13.41 -11.45 -0.44
C GLN A 273 -12.29 -11.35 -1.48
N LYS A 274 -12.22 -12.29 -2.44
CA LYS A 274 -11.21 -12.27 -3.51
C LYS A 274 -11.43 -11.15 -4.51
N ASN A 275 -12.67 -10.80 -4.83
CA ASN A 275 -12.99 -9.64 -5.66
C ASN A 275 -12.41 -8.35 -5.09
N GLY A 276 -12.53 -8.15 -3.77
CA GLY A 276 -11.92 -7.01 -3.09
C GLY A 276 -10.39 -7.10 -2.99
N SER A 277 -9.86 -8.26 -2.61
CA SER A 277 -8.44 -8.42 -2.25
C SER A 277 -7.50 -8.70 -3.42
N ILE A 278 -8.04 -9.18 -4.54
CA ILE A 278 -7.32 -9.49 -5.79
C ILE A 278 -7.76 -8.53 -6.88
N VAL A 279 -9.01 -8.66 -7.37
CA VAL A 279 -9.45 -7.93 -8.58
C VAL A 279 -9.37 -6.43 -8.37
N ARG A 280 -10.06 -5.90 -7.36
CA ARG A 280 -10.06 -4.46 -7.08
C ARG A 280 -8.69 -3.96 -6.63
N ARG A 281 -7.90 -4.78 -5.92
CA ARG A 281 -6.53 -4.42 -5.53
C ARG A 281 -5.60 -4.27 -6.72
N LEU A 282 -5.74 -5.11 -7.75
CA LEU A 282 -4.86 -5.07 -8.92
C LEU A 282 -5.36 -4.08 -9.99
N VAL A 283 -6.64 -4.15 -10.32
CA VAL A 283 -7.24 -3.43 -11.45
C VAL A 283 -7.73 -2.03 -11.05
N GLY A 284 -8.08 -1.84 -9.77
CA GLY A 284 -8.66 -0.61 -9.28
C GLY A 284 -10.15 -0.48 -9.60
N TYR A 285 -10.60 0.78 -9.70
CA TYR A 285 -12.00 1.15 -9.95
C TYR A 285 -12.18 1.97 -11.24
N GLY A 286 -11.14 2.05 -12.08
CA GLY A 286 -11.19 2.77 -13.35
C GLY A 286 -12.23 2.18 -14.31
N ARG A 287 -12.69 3.00 -15.26
CA ARG A 287 -13.56 2.52 -16.34
C ARG A 287 -12.69 1.80 -17.37
N LEU A 288 -13.05 0.56 -17.71
CA LEU A 288 -12.39 -0.23 -18.74
C LEU A 288 -13.42 -0.68 -19.77
N SER A 289 -13.16 -0.36 -21.03
CA SER A 289 -13.99 -0.68 -22.18
C SER A 289 -13.08 -0.86 -23.39
N GLY A 290 -13.47 -1.67 -24.37
CA GLY A 290 -12.63 -1.96 -25.54
C GLY A 290 -12.02 -3.36 -25.50
N LEU A 291 -11.64 -3.84 -26.69
CA LEU A 291 -10.89 -5.09 -26.83
C LEU A 291 -9.50 -4.96 -26.20
N ASP A 292 -8.86 -3.80 -26.36
CA ASP A 292 -7.53 -3.53 -25.80
C ASP A 292 -7.53 -3.58 -24.27
N ALA A 293 -8.56 -3.01 -23.63
CA ALA A 293 -8.72 -3.09 -22.19
C ALA A 293 -8.95 -4.54 -21.71
N ARG A 294 -9.72 -5.34 -22.46
CA ARG A 294 -9.90 -6.77 -22.17
C ARG A 294 -8.57 -7.53 -22.30
N ASN A 295 -7.79 -7.24 -23.34
CA ASN A 295 -6.50 -7.91 -23.59
C ASN A 295 -5.46 -7.54 -22.53
N ALA A 296 -5.33 -6.26 -22.20
CA ALA A 296 -4.46 -5.80 -21.11
C ALA A 296 -4.86 -6.41 -19.76
N LEU A 297 -6.17 -6.58 -19.52
CA LEU A 297 -6.68 -7.24 -18.32
C LEU A 297 -6.37 -8.74 -18.31
N ALA A 298 -6.49 -9.42 -19.46
CA ALA A 298 -6.10 -10.82 -19.61
C ALA A 298 -4.60 -11.02 -19.37
N GLN A 299 -3.75 -10.13 -19.88
CA GLN A 299 -2.31 -10.15 -19.64
C GLN A 299 -1.97 -9.98 -18.15
N LEU A 300 -2.65 -9.06 -17.46
CA LEU A 300 -2.52 -8.93 -16.01
C LEU A 300 -2.91 -10.22 -15.28
N TYR A 301 -3.95 -10.92 -15.73
CA TYR A 301 -4.38 -12.18 -15.12
C TYR A 301 -3.43 -13.34 -15.38
N ALA A 302 -2.79 -13.40 -16.55
CA ALA A 302 -1.78 -14.41 -16.86
C ALA A 302 -0.61 -14.41 -15.86
N SER A 303 -0.07 -13.24 -15.50
CA SER A 303 1.01 -13.15 -14.50
C SER A 303 0.45 -13.21 -13.07
N SER A 304 -0.68 -12.54 -12.80
CA SER A 304 -1.19 -12.44 -11.43
C SER A 304 -1.74 -13.75 -10.88
N ARG A 305 -2.26 -14.67 -11.71
CA ARG A 305 -2.68 -16.00 -11.25
C ARG A 305 -1.51 -16.79 -10.64
N LEU A 306 -0.33 -16.73 -11.27
CA LEU A 306 0.88 -17.40 -10.79
C LEU A 306 1.37 -16.69 -9.53
N TYR A 307 1.46 -15.37 -9.56
CA TYR A 307 1.92 -14.59 -8.42
C TYR A 307 1.05 -14.78 -7.17
N ILE A 308 -0.28 -14.80 -7.32
CA ILE A 308 -1.22 -14.92 -6.21
C ILE A 308 -1.22 -16.34 -5.65
N ASN A 309 -1.33 -17.35 -6.53
CA ASN A 309 -1.50 -18.73 -6.06
C ASN A 309 -0.21 -19.31 -5.49
N PHE A 310 0.97 -18.84 -5.93
CA PHE A 310 2.27 -19.34 -5.47
C PHE A 310 3.00 -18.44 -4.47
N PHE A 311 2.79 -17.11 -4.48
CA PHE A 311 3.59 -16.18 -3.63
C PHE A 311 2.75 -15.30 -2.70
N GLN A 312 1.42 -15.46 -2.63
CA GLN A 312 0.58 -14.62 -1.77
C GLN A 312 -0.11 -15.44 -0.66
N PRO A 313 0.56 -15.64 0.50
CA PRO A 313 -0.05 -16.31 1.64
C PRO A 313 -1.32 -15.59 2.08
N SER A 314 -2.38 -16.31 2.41
CA SER A 314 -3.65 -15.75 2.86
C SER A 314 -4.07 -16.41 4.18
N PHE A 315 -5.00 -15.80 4.93
CA PHE A 315 -5.60 -16.46 6.08
C PHE A 315 -6.83 -17.24 5.62
N LYS A 316 -6.97 -18.51 6.05
CA LYS A 316 -8.22 -19.28 5.95
C LYS A 316 -8.86 -19.33 7.35
N LEU A 317 -10.17 -19.12 7.42
CA LEU A 317 -10.92 -19.18 8.68
C LEU A 317 -10.96 -20.64 9.15
N LYS A 318 -10.50 -20.91 10.37
CA LYS A 318 -10.53 -22.24 10.99
C LYS A 318 -11.84 -22.46 11.73
N SER A 319 -12.24 -21.49 12.55
CA SER A 319 -13.50 -21.54 13.27
C SER A 319 -14.01 -20.15 13.57
N LYS A 320 -15.33 -20.05 13.74
CA LYS A 320 -16.01 -18.82 14.14
C LYS A 320 -17.04 -19.18 15.20
N THR A 321 -16.80 -18.76 16.43
CA THR A 321 -17.76 -18.89 17.52
C THR A 321 -18.38 -17.54 17.81
N ARG A 322 -19.62 -17.54 18.28
CA ARG A 322 -20.34 -16.32 18.65
C ARG A 322 -20.79 -16.43 20.09
N ASP A 323 -20.50 -15.38 20.84
CA ASP A 323 -20.94 -15.18 22.21
C ASP A 323 -21.69 -13.83 22.28
N GLY A 324 -23.02 -13.89 22.25
CA GLY A 324 -23.89 -12.72 22.13
C GLY A 324 -23.55 -11.85 20.91
N ALA A 325 -23.10 -10.61 21.14
CA ALA A 325 -22.67 -9.68 20.09
C ALA A 325 -21.21 -9.86 19.64
N ARG A 326 -20.40 -10.63 20.38
CA ARG A 326 -18.99 -10.85 20.08
C ARG A 326 -18.81 -12.04 19.16
N VAL A 327 -18.01 -11.84 18.11
CA VAL A 327 -17.64 -12.91 17.17
C VAL A 327 -16.16 -13.19 17.35
N HIS A 328 -15.83 -14.39 17.81
CA HIS A 328 -14.46 -14.86 17.90
C HIS A 328 -14.13 -15.66 16.65
N LYS A 329 -13.05 -15.28 15.95
CA LYS A 329 -12.59 -15.94 14.73
C LYS A 329 -11.19 -16.49 14.95
N VAL A 330 -11.02 -17.79 14.78
CA VAL A 330 -9.73 -18.45 14.78
C VAL A 330 -9.35 -18.71 13.32
N TYR A 331 -8.12 -18.38 12.96
CA TYR A 331 -7.60 -18.58 11.60
C TYR A 331 -6.46 -19.57 11.63
N PHE A 332 -6.27 -20.28 10.52
CA PHE A 332 -5.02 -20.99 10.27
C PHE A 332 -3.86 -20.01 10.07
N ALA A 333 -2.63 -20.53 10.18
CA ALA A 333 -1.45 -19.78 9.79
C ALA A 333 -1.56 -19.36 8.30
N PRO A 334 -0.99 -18.19 7.92
CA PRO A 334 -0.99 -17.78 6.52
C PRO A 334 -0.28 -18.81 5.65
N ALA A 335 -0.94 -19.25 4.58
CA ALA A 335 -0.40 -20.17 3.59
C ALA A 335 -0.85 -19.74 2.20
N THR A 336 -0.04 -20.01 1.17
CA THR A 336 -0.44 -19.76 -0.21
C THR A 336 -1.50 -20.78 -0.64
N PRO A 337 -2.35 -20.48 -1.64
CA PRO A 337 -3.22 -21.48 -2.22
C PRO A 337 -2.48 -22.74 -2.69
N CYS A 338 -1.30 -22.59 -3.29
CA CYS A 338 -0.44 -23.70 -3.69
C CYS A 338 -0.01 -24.56 -2.49
N ASP A 339 0.47 -23.95 -1.39
CA ASP A 339 0.84 -24.70 -0.17
C ASP A 339 -0.34 -25.52 0.38
N ARG A 340 -1.55 -24.95 0.38
CA ARG A 340 -2.75 -25.67 0.83
C ARG A 340 -3.10 -26.82 -0.10
N LEU A 341 -2.96 -26.63 -1.40
CA LEU A 341 -3.22 -27.66 -2.40
C LEU A 341 -2.22 -28.81 -2.28
N LEU A 342 -0.93 -28.51 -2.11
CA LEU A 342 0.14 -29.50 -1.88
C LEU A 342 -0.08 -30.28 -0.58
N ALA A 343 -0.60 -29.64 0.46
CA ALA A 343 -0.91 -30.26 1.74
C ALA A 343 -2.21 -31.07 1.74
N HIS A 344 -3.06 -30.96 0.71
CA HIS A 344 -4.35 -31.65 0.68
C HIS A 344 -4.22 -33.11 0.23
N ASP A 345 -4.85 -34.05 0.93
CA ASP A 345 -4.68 -35.48 0.69
C ASP A 345 -5.37 -35.98 -0.58
N SER A 346 -6.48 -35.34 -0.99
CA SER A 346 -7.22 -35.72 -2.18
C SER A 346 -6.55 -35.34 -3.51
N ILE A 347 -5.40 -34.65 -3.47
CA ILE A 347 -4.69 -34.24 -4.67
C ILE A 347 -3.67 -35.30 -5.06
N GLU A 348 -3.72 -35.70 -6.32
CA GLU A 348 -2.82 -36.71 -6.89
C GLU A 348 -1.34 -36.30 -6.76
N PRO A 349 -0.44 -37.24 -6.41
CA PRO A 349 0.99 -36.96 -6.30
C PRO A 349 1.59 -36.33 -7.58
N ALA A 350 1.13 -36.73 -8.77
CA ALA A 350 1.59 -36.19 -10.04
C ALA A 350 1.29 -34.69 -10.17
N ILE A 351 0.12 -34.23 -9.71
CA ILE A 351 -0.24 -32.80 -9.68
C ILE A 351 0.68 -32.05 -8.71
N LYS A 352 0.95 -32.64 -7.54
CA LYS A 352 1.85 -32.04 -6.55
C LYS A 352 3.26 -31.85 -7.10
N GLU A 353 3.79 -32.84 -7.81
CA GLU A 353 5.10 -32.72 -8.46
C GLU A 353 5.11 -31.67 -9.57
N LYS A 354 4.07 -31.63 -10.42
CA LYS A 354 3.93 -30.58 -11.45
C LYS A 354 3.95 -29.17 -10.85
N LEU A 355 3.24 -28.97 -9.73
CA LEU A 355 3.21 -27.69 -9.02
C LEU A 355 4.57 -27.31 -8.42
N LYS A 356 5.31 -28.28 -7.87
CA LYS A 356 6.67 -28.04 -7.36
C LYS A 356 7.65 -27.67 -8.47
N VAL A 357 7.58 -28.35 -9.61
CA VAL A 357 8.41 -28.03 -10.79
C VAL A 357 8.08 -26.63 -11.28
N GLN A 358 6.79 -26.34 -11.49
CA GLN A 358 6.36 -25.00 -11.90
C GLN A 358 6.85 -23.93 -10.93
N PHE A 359 6.69 -24.13 -9.62
CA PHE A 359 7.14 -23.16 -8.62
C PHE A 359 8.64 -22.85 -8.70
N LYS A 360 9.49 -23.83 -9.02
CA LYS A 360 10.93 -23.62 -9.19
C LYS A 360 11.24 -22.70 -10.38
N GLU A 361 10.45 -22.76 -11.44
CA GLU A 361 10.64 -21.93 -12.64
C GLU A 361 10.12 -20.49 -12.45
N LEU A 362 9.18 -20.27 -11.52
CA LEU A 362 8.57 -18.96 -11.33
C LEU A 362 9.53 -17.95 -10.69
N ASP A 363 9.64 -16.79 -11.33
CA ASP A 363 10.34 -15.62 -10.81
C ASP A 363 9.33 -14.59 -10.25
N PRO A 364 9.28 -14.39 -8.92
CA PRO A 364 8.32 -13.47 -8.31
C PRO A 364 8.56 -12.00 -8.69
N VAL A 365 9.80 -11.59 -8.99
CA VAL A 365 10.14 -10.21 -9.35
C VAL A 365 9.69 -9.93 -10.77
N ARG A 366 9.96 -10.83 -11.71
CA ARG A 366 9.48 -10.75 -13.09
C ARG A 366 7.95 -10.77 -13.16
N LEU A 367 7.29 -11.67 -12.44
CA LEU A 367 5.83 -11.68 -12.36
C LEU A 367 5.27 -10.36 -11.84
N LEU A 368 5.87 -9.79 -10.79
CA LEU A 368 5.46 -8.50 -10.26
C LEU A 368 5.67 -7.37 -11.27
N GLN A 369 6.77 -7.39 -12.02
CA GLN A 369 7.06 -6.42 -13.06
C GLN A 369 6.03 -6.48 -14.19
N GLU A 370 5.74 -7.67 -14.72
CA GLU A 370 4.72 -7.90 -15.75
C GLU A 370 3.35 -7.39 -15.28
N MET A 371 3.00 -7.66 -14.02
CA MET A 371 1.79 -7.12 -13.40
C MET A 371 1.80 -5.59 -13.36
N ARG A 372 2.93 -4.94 -13.04
CA ARG A 372 3.05 -3.48 -13.00
C ARG A 372 2.94 -2.86 -14.39
N THR A 373 3.53 -3.49 -15.40
CA THR A 373 3.42 -3.07 -16.80
C THR A 373 1.98 -3.16 -17.29
N ALA A 374 1.31 -4.29 -17.06
CA ALA A 374 -0.10 -4.44 -17.41
C ALA A 374 -1.01 -3.45 -16.66
N GLN A 375 -0.71 -3.17 -15.38
CA GLN A 375 -1.41 -2.13 -14.61
C GLN A 375 -1.20 -0.72 -15.18
N GLN A 376 -0.01 -0.42 -15.70
CA GLN A 376 0.26 0.86 -16.35
C GLN A 376 -0.57 1.01 -17.62
N ILE A 377 -0.59 -0.02 -18.49
CA ILE A 377 -1.43 -0.05 -19.70
C ILE A 377 -2.91 0.16 -19.34
N LEU A 378 -3.42 -0.57 -18.34
CA LEU A 378 -4.81 -0.42 -17.89
C LEU A 378 -5.11 0.99 -17.35
N SER A 379 -4.16 1.57 -16.60
CA SER A 379 -4.27 2.94 -16.10
C SER A 379 -4.34 3.95 -17.25
N ASP A 380 -3.52 3.78 -18.28
CA ASP A 380 -3.47 4.67 -19.43
C ASP A 380 -4.72 4.56 -20.29
N LEU A 381 -5.21 3.34 -20.54
CA LEU A 381 -6.49 3.09 -21.21
C LEU A 381 -7.67 3.71 -20.45
N ALA A 382 -7.69 3.58 -19.11
CA ALA A 382 -8.73 4.18 -18.28
C ALA A 382 -8.70 5.71 -18.28
N ALA A 383 -7.51 6.32 -18.41
CA ALA A 383 -7.33 7.77 -18.39
C ALA A 383 -7.50 8.44 -19.76
N HIS A 384 -7.08 7.76 -20.84
CA HIS A 384 -6.93 8.36 -22.17
C HIS A 384 -7.70 7.64 -23.28
N GLY A 385 -8.31 6.48 -23.01
CA GLY A 385 -8.84 5.61 -24.06
C GLY A 385 -7.73 4.96 -24.88
N VAL A 386 -8.10 4.37 -26.02
CA VAL A 386 -7.14 3.75 -26.95
C VAL A 386 -6.33 4.86 -27.63
N ARG A 387 -5.00 4.86 -27.45
CA ARG A 387 -4.08 5.75 -28.19
C ARG A 387 -3.63 5.06 -29.48
N ALA A 388 -3.55 5.82 -30.57
CA ALA A 388 -3.16 5.32 -31.89
C ALA A 388 -1.65 5.00 -32.02
N GLU A 389 -0.81 5.49 -31.11
CA GLU A 389 0.62 5.23 -31.10
C GLU A 389 0.97 4.29 -29.94
N THR A 390 1.16 3.02 -30.26
CA THR A 390 1.81 2.05 -29.38
C THR A 390 3.27 2.44 -29.25
N VAL A 391 3.62 3.16 -28.19
CA VAL A 391 5.02 3.20 -27.76
C VAL A 391 5.39 1.76 -27.42
N SER A 392 6.36 1.20 -28.15
CA SER A 392 7.01 -0.06 -27.83
C SER A 392 7.27 -0.09 -26.33
N ALA A 393 6.61 -1.01 -25.63
CA ALA A 393 6.98 -1.32 -24.27
C ALA A 393 8.32 -2.05 -24.36
N ASP A 394 9.40 -1.29 -24.51
CA ASP A 394 10.74 -1.83 -24.38
C ASP A 394 10.77 -2.63 -23.09
N ALA A 395 11.18 -3.89 -23.21
CA ALA A 395 11.26 -4.81 -22.10
C ALA A 395 12.10 -4.13 -21.02
N SER A 396 11.41 -3.55 -20.04
CA SER A 396 12.06 -2.97 -18.87
C SER A 396 12.96 -4.06 -18.33
N ASP A 397 14.25 -3.75 -18.23
CA ASP A 397 15.20 -4.67 -17.63
C ASP A 397 14.73 -4.98 -16.20
N VAL A 398 14.63 -6.28 -15.88
CA VAL A 398 14.25 -6.75 -14.54
C VAL A 398 15.20 -6.18 -13.49
N ALA A 399 16.47 -5.99 -13.85
CA ALA A 399 17.47 -5.38 -12.96
C ALA A 399 17.14 -3.92 -12.63
N VAL A 400 16.68 -3.14 -13.61
CA VAL A 400 16.24 -1.75 -13.40
C VAL A 400 14.99 -1.71 -12.53
N PHE A 401 14.03 -2.62 -12.78
CA PHE A 401 12.83 -2.73 -11.95
C PHE A 401 13.18 -3.06 -10.49
N LEU A 402 14.06 -4.05 -10.28
CA LEU A 402 14.55 -4.48 -8.98
C LEU A 402 15.27 -3.36 -8.23
N ALA A 403 16.18 -2.64 -8.89
CA ALA A 403 16.90 -1.51 -8.29
C ALA A 403 15.94 -0.45 -7.75
N ASN A 404 14.84 -0.19 -8.48
CA ASN A 404 13.81 0.76 -8.10
C ASN A 404 12.93 0.29 -6.92
N LEU A 405 12.84 -1.02 -6.63
CA LEU A 405 12.03 -1.52 -5.50
C LEU A 405 12.50 -0.96 -4.15
N SER A 406 13.80 -0.74 -3.98
CA SER A 406 14.38 -0.19 -2.74
C SER A 406 13.83 1.21 -2.37
N VAL A 407 13.42 1.99 -3.38
CA VAL A 407 12.96 3.37 -3.23
C VAL A 407 11.48 3.57 -3.60
N ALA A 408 10.83 2.59 -4.24
CA ALA A 408 9.46 2.68 -4.73
C ALA A 408 8.41 3.10 -3.67
N TRP A 409 8.65 2.81 -2.39
CA TRP A 409 7.76 3.23 -1.30
C TRP A 409 7.72 4.75 -1.10
N LYS A 410 8.76 5.47 -1.54
CA LYS A 410 8.84 6.94 -1.45
C LYS A 410 7.89 7.62 -2.44
N ASP A 411 7.57 6.96 -3.55
CA ASP A 411 6.70 7.48 -4.61
C ASP A 411 5.20 7.32 -4.31
N GLY A 412 4.84 6.88 -3.10
CA GLY A 412 3.45 6.69 -2.69
C GLY A 412 2.90 5.37 -3.21
N GLU A 413 1.81 5.38 -3.98
CA GLU A 413 1.14 4.16 -4.44
C GLU A 413 1.94 3.40 -5.52
N ALA A 414 2.27 2.14 -5.25
CA ALA A 414 3.02 1.29 -6.19
C ALA A 414 2.24 0.95 -7.46
N ARG A 415 0.91 0.80 -7.35
CA ARG A 415 0.06 0.33 -8.46
C ARG A 415 -0.39 1.51 -9.31
N PRO A 416 -0.03 1.56 -10.60
CA PRO A 416 -0.50 2.63 -11.49
C PRO A 416 -2.02 2.84 -11.45
N THR A 417 -2.79 1.76 -11.44
CA THR A 417 -4.27 1.77 -11.38
C THR A 417 -4.87 2.47 -10.16
N HIS A 418 -4.07 2.71 -9.11
CA HIS A 418 -4.49 3.34 -7.86
C HIS A 418 -3.85 4.71 -7.63
N ARG A 419 -2.93 5.14 -8.51
CA ARG A 419 -2.33 6.47 -8.42
C ARG A 419 -3.41 7.51 -8.74
N LYS A 420 -3.43 8.60 -7.96
CA LYS A 420 -4.27 9.75 -8.31
C LYS A 420 -3.73 10.33 -9.60
N GLN A 421 -4.60 10.44 -10.61
CA GLN A 421 -4.25 11.16 -11.81
C GLN A 421 -3.91 12.61 -11.43
N PRO A 422 -2.82 13.19 -11.97
CA PRO A 422 -2.54 14.60 -11.79
C PRO A 422 -3.77 15.39 -12.23
N ALA A 423 -4.28 16.26 -11.38
CA ALA A 423 -5.33 17.18 -11.81
C ALA A 423 -4.79 17.95 -13.03
N ALA A 424 -5.60 18.05 -14.09
CA ALA A 424 -5.24 18.82 -15.27
C ALA A 424 -4.72 20.19 -14.79
N LYS A 425 -3.50 20.56 -15.23
CA LYS A 425 -2.96 21.87 -14.90
C LYS A 425 -3.88 22.90 -15.53
N HIS A 426 -4.73 23.53 -14.72
CA HIS A 426 -5.52 24.67 -15.18
C HIS A 426 -4.56 25.81 -15.52
N TRP A 427 -4.67 26.33 -16.73
CA TRP A 427 -3.81 27.40 -17.25
C TRP A 427 -4.20 28.77 -16.68
N TRP A 428 -5.43 28.92 -16.16
CA TRP A 428 -5.88 30.17 -15.56
C TRP A 428 -5.51 30.23 -14.07
N ARG A 429 -4.91 31.35 -13.66
CA ARG A 429 -4.66 31.66 -12.25
C ARG A 429 -5.85 32.46 -11.70
N THR A 430 -6.41 32.04 -10.57
CA THR A 430 -7.48 32.79 -9.89
C THR A 430 -7.03 34.14 -9.33
N ARG A 431 -5.71 34.39 -9.25
CA ARG A 431 -5.11 35.66 -8.80
C ARG A 431 -3.85 35.98 -9.61
N VAL A 432 -3.68 37.25 -9.96
CA VAL A 432 -2.45 37.81 -10.54
C VAL A 432 -1.30 37.59 -9.56
N ASP A 433 -0.12 37.24 -10.08
CA ASP A 433 1.06 36.98 -9.25
C ASP A 433 1.59 38.29 -8.66
N PRO A 434 1.56 38.48 -7.34
CA PRO A 434 1.93 39.75 -6.73
C PRO A 434 3.42 40.07 -6.86
N PHE A 435 4.25 39.12 -7.27
CA PHE A 435 5.69 39.34 -7.45
C PHE A 435 6.13 39.31 -8.91
N ALA A 436 5.21 39.30 -9.89
CA ALA A 436 5.57 39.20 -11.31
C ALA A 436 6.61 40.25 -11.73
N ASP A 437 6.33 41.52 -11.44
CA ASP A 437 7.15 42.65 -11.89
C ASP A 437 8.45 42.81 -11.10
N VAL A 438 8.46 42.39 -9.83
CA VAL A 438 9.63 42.49 -8.94
C VAL A 438 10.47 41.20 -8.92
N TRP A 439 10.05 40.14 -9.63
CA TRP A 439 10.74 38.86 -9.61
C TRP A 439 12.20 38.94 -10.10
N PRO A 440 12.54 39.65 -11.19
CA PRO A 440 13.93 39.76 -11.63
C PRO A 440 14.87 40.32 -10.55
N VAL A 441 14.38 41.26 -9.74
CA VAL A 441 15.13 41.85 -8.62
C VAL A 441 15.32 40.84 -7.49
N ILE A 442 14.24 40.13 -7.13
CA ILE A 442 14.27 39.06 -6.11
C ILE A 442 15.23 37.95 -6.52
N GLU A 443 15.20 37.54 -7.78
CA GLU A 443 16.07 36.52 -8.34
C GLU A 443 17.54 36.96 -8.28
N GLY A 444 17.85 38.21 -8.63
CA GLY A 444 19.19 38.78 -8.45
C GLY A 444 19.70 38.68 -7.01
N TRP A 445 18.85 38.95 -6.02
CA TRP A 445 19.21 38.78 -4.61
C TRP A 445 19.42 37.32 -4.20
N LEU A 446 18.62 36.39 -4.73
CA LEU A 446 18.75 34.97 -4.44
C LEU A 446 19.97 34.33 -5.14
N ILE A 447 20.39 34.88 -6.29
CA ILE A 447 21.63 34.49 -6.95
C ILE A 447 22.84 34.98 -6.15
N ALA A 448 22.83 36.25 -5.72
CA ALA A 448 23.92 36.83 -4.94
C ALA A 448 24.02 36.22 -3.52
N GLU A 449 22.89 35.91 -2.90
CA GLU A 449 22.82 35.35 -1.54
C GLU A 449 21.85 34.15 -1.48
N PRO A 450 22.28 32.95 -1.92
CA PRO A 450 21.39 31.77 -2.01
C PRO A 450 20.80 31.32 -0.68
N SER A 451 21.48 31.61 0.43
CA SER A 451 21.06 31.32 1.80
C SER A 451 19.99 32.29 2.32
N ALA A 452 19.74 33.41 1.64
CA ALA A 452 18.79 34.43 2.09
C ALA A 452 17.41 33.83 2.37
N SER A 453 16.86 34.09 3.55
CA SER A 453 15.52 33.61 3.87
C SER A 453 14.46 34.41 3.10
N ALA A 454 13.37 33.76 2.70
CA ALA A 454 12.24 34.47 2.08
C ALA A 454 11.68 35.61 2.96
N ARG A 455 11.88 35.55 4.28
CA ARG A 455 11.53 36.63 5.21
C ARG A 455 12.47 37.83 5.10
N ALA A 456 13.77 37.59 4.89
CA ALA A 456 14.75 38.64 4.64
C ALA A 456 14.47 39.33 3.30
N VAL A 457 14.21 38.55 2.24
CA VAL A 457 13.79 39.05 0.93
C VAL A 457 12.51 39.87 1.03
N MET A 458 11.51 39.41 1.79
CA MET A 458 10.26 40.15 2.02
C MET A 458 10.49 41.50 2.72
N SER A 459 11.40 41.53 3.71
CA SER A 459 11.75 42.78 4.39
C SER A 459 12.50 43.75 3.47
N ARG A 460 13.35 43.25 2.55
CA ARG A 460 13.99 44.07 1.51
C ARG A 460 12.95 44.65 0.54
N LEU A 461 11.99 43.85 0.09
CA LEU A 461 10.88 44.32 -0.75
C LEU A 461 10.02 45.37 -0.06
N ALA A 462 9.70 45.16 1.23
CA ALA A 462 8.91 46.11 2.01
C ALA A 462 9.63 47.46 2.24
N ALA A 463 10.96 47.48 2.20
CA ALA A 463 11.75 48.70 2.25
C ALA A 463 11.89 49.38 0.88
N MET A 464 11.99 48.60 -0.19
CA MET A 464 12.19 49.10 -1.56
C MET A 464 10.89 49.60 -2.21
N VAL A 465 9.76 48.95 -1.95
CA VAL A 465 8.44 49.35 -2.45
C VAL A 465 7.40 49.24 -1.31
N PRO A 466 7.41 50.20 -0.37
CA PRO A 466 6.55 50.17 0.82
C PRO A 466 5.05 50.13 0.47
N ASP A 467 4.64 50.86 -0.57
CA ASP A 467 3.23 51.00 -0.96
C ASP A 467 2.55 49.67 -1.32
N VAL A 468 3.34 48.68 -1.77
CA VAL A 468 2.82 47.38 -2.21
C VAL A 468 3.08 46.27 -1.18
N TYR A 469 4.22 46.29 -0.48
CA TYR A 469 4.68 45.16 0.34
C TYR A 469 4.77 45.43 1.85
N ALA A 470 4.43 46.64 2.34
CA ALA A 470 4.53 46.99 3.75
C ALA A 470 3.77 46.03 4.69
N SER A 471 2.58 45.56 4.26
CA SER A 471 1.75 44.64 5.05
C SER A 471 2.34 43.23 5.22
N LYS A 472 3.36 42.86 4.43
CA LYS A 472 3.97 41.52 4.36
C LYS A 472 2.96 40.37 4.18
N ALA A 473 1.72 40.66 3.78
CA ALA A 473 0.63 39.68 3.67
C ALA A 473 0.93 38.55 2.67
N GLN A 474 1.79 38.80 1.69
CA GLN A 474 2.16 37.88 0.63
C GLN A 474 3.39 37.01 0.97
N LEU A 475 3.87 37.03 2.22
CA LEU A 475 5.08 36.28 2.65
C LEU A 475 4.98 34.78 2.35
N ARG A 476 3.80 34.17 2.54
CA ARG A 476 3.59 32.74 2.21
C ARG A 476 3.72 32.46 0.71
N THR A 477 3.31 33.40 -0.13
CA THR A 477 3.44 33.30 -1.60
C THR A 477 4.91 33.41 -2.00
N LEU A 478 5.66 34.36 -1.42
CA LEU A 478 7.09 34.50 -1.64
C LEU A 478 7.87 33.26 -1.19
N GLN A 479 7.56 32.72 0.00
CA GLN A 479 8.17 31.48 0.52
C GLN A 479 8.00 30.30 -0.44
N ARG A 480 6.81 30.15 -1.06
CA ARG A 480 6.57 29.11 -2.07
C ARG A 480 7.39 29.35 -3.33
N ARG A 481 7.45 30.59 -3.81
CA ARG A 481 8.18 30.94 -5.04
C ARG A 481 9.69 30.74 -4.88
N VAL A 482 10.26 31.18 -3.75
CA VAL A 482 11.67 30.91 -3.38
C VAL A 482 11.96 29.41 -3.27
N LYS A 483 11.03 28.63 -2.71
CA LYS A 483 11.19 27.17 -2.61
C LYS A 483 11.21 26.50 -3.99
N VAL A 484 10.35 26.93 -4.91
CA VAL A 484 10.34 26.43 -6.30
C VAL A 484 11.63 26.80 -7.01
N TRP A 485 12.05 28.06 -6.94
CA TRP A 485 13.30 28.54 -7.52
C TRP A 485 14.52 27.75 -7.01
N ARG A 486 14.61 27.50 -5.70
CA ARG A 486 15.69 26.65 -5.13
C ARG A 486 15.65 25.23 -5.65
N ALA A 487 14.46 24.64 -5.80
CA ALA A 487 14.32 23.28 -6.33
C ALA A 487 14.70 23.19 -7.81
N GLU A 488 14.45 24.24 -8.60
CA GLU A 488 14.90 24.38 -9.98
C GLU A 488 16.42 24.56 -10.04
N ARG A 489 17.00 25.43 -9.20
CA ARG A 489 18.44 25.67 -9.17
C ARG A 489 19.25 24.47 -8.68
N VAL A 490 18.73 23.71 -7.71
CA VAL A 490 19.31 22.41 -7.32
C VAL A 490 19.23 21.41 -8.48
N ARG A 491 18.11 21.37 -9.21
CA ARG A 491 17.99 20.54 -10.42
C ARG A 491 18.98 20.96 -11.50
N GLU A 492 19.18 22.25 -11.73
CA GLU A 492 20.18 22.76 -12.68
C GLU A 492 21.62 22.53 -12.24
N LEU A 493 21.94 22.61 -10.94
CA LEU A 493 23.28 22.28 -10.44
C LEU A 493 23.58 20.78 -10.57
N ILE A 494 22.57 19.92 -10.36
CA ILE A 494 22.70 18.46 -10.49
C ILE A 494 22.70 18.01 -11.96
N LEU A 495 21.82 18.56 -12.80
CA LEU A 495 21.64 18.14 -14.21
C LEU A 495 22.45 18.98 -15.21
N GLY A 496 22.78 20.22 -14.87
CA GLY A 496 23.61 21.10 -15.69
C GLY A 496 25.10 20.73 -15.65
N GLY A 497 25.55 20.01 -14.63
CA GLY A 497 26.86 19.34 -14.62
C GLY A 497 26.93 18.16 -15.60
N VAL A 498 25.80 17.55 -15.96
CA VAL A 498 25.72 16.41 -16.89
C VAL A 498 25.56 16.87 -18.34
N ARG A 499 25.01 18.07 -18.59
CA ARG A 499 24.92 18.63 -19.95
C ARG A 499 26.21 19.30 -20.44
N LYS A 500 27.05 19.83 -19.54
CA LYS A 500 28.33 20.43 -19.93
C LYS A 500 29.44 19.43 -20.28
N SER A 501 29.25 18.13 -20.01
CA SER A 501 30.18 17.06 -20.39
C SER A 501 29.83 16.36 -21.71
N ALA A 502 28.79 16.82 -22.44
CA ALA A 502 28.36 16.22 -23.71
C ALA A 502 28.49 17.17 -24.93
N GLU A 503 29.01 18.38 -24.75
CA GLU A 503 29.28 19.32 -25.85
C GLU A 503 30.70 19.88 -25.75
N THR A 504 31.68 19.04 -26.10
CA THR A 504 32.94 19.52 -26.71
C THR A 504 32.77 19.36 -28.22
N PRO A 505 32.73 20.45 -29.01
CA PRO A 505 32.85 20.35 -30.44
C PRO A 505 34.30 19.96 -30.76
N VAL A 506 34.46 18.88 -31.51
CA VAL A 506 35.68 18.59 -32.24
C VAL A 506 35.90 19.72 -33.25
N GLU A 507 37.14 20.18 -33.31
CA GLU A 507 37.68 21.23 -34.16
C GLU A 507 37.25 21.12 -35.63
N ALA A 508 36.90 22.28 -36.20
CA ALA A 508 37.54 22.84 -37.39
C ALA A 508 37.48 24.36 -37.30
#